data_AF-A0A419B0M1-F1
#
_entry.id   AF-A0A419B0M1-F1
#
_cell.length_a   1.000
_cell.length_b   1.000
_cell.length_c   1.000
_cell.angle_alpha   90.00
_cell.angle_beta   90.00
_cell.angle_gamma   90.00
#
_symmetry.space_group_name_H-M   'P 1'
#
loop_
_entity.id
_entity.type
_entity.pdbx_description
1 polymer ?
#
loop_
_entity_poly.entity_id
_entity_poly.type
_entity_poly.pdbx_seq_one_letter_code
_entity_poly.pdbx_strand_id
1 'polypeptide(L)'
;MCSHHDRHDPDLQQKERHQDKHDLQRDPAHEHSPEHEHHHHDDYMLCPQCDLLVELPELLHGQKATCPRCKTALTSRQTEPRKRPVGYAVSALFMLLLANLFPFVSMRVAGITSEITLIQIPKVMVAENYASVATLFMLFVQLVPAFSMATLILLCLHASLPLALKKSLGKMLFHLKSWGMAEIFLAGVLVSFVKLMAYGDIGIGTSFMPFVLFCLLQLLAFQSLDRRWLWNDIVPPPVLPAPPVLGQSGLSQGLRSCPCCTAILPANQLICPRCHSRGHARKKHSLQWTLALLITSVMLYIPSNLMPIMVTEAFGDRMGSTIMSGVILLWGMGSYPVALVIFVASVMVPSLKMLALGWLCWQANGKTKKTEDSERMHVIYEMVEFVGRWSMIDVFVIAVLSAMVRIGRLMSIYPAVGAVLFAAVVILTMFAAMMFDPRLLWDRRDDVLHKEPAVGER
;
A
#
# COMPACT_ATOMS: atom_id res chain seq x y z
N MET A 1 -12.04 45.53 58.73
CA MET A 1 -11.47 45.37 60.08
C MET A 1 -12.41 44.48 60.86
N CYS A 2 -11.85 43.41 61.45
CA CYS A 2 -12.39 42.48 62.46
C CYS A 2 -13.49 41.51 62.01
N SER A 3 -13.30 40.18 61.93
CA SER A 3 -12.98 39.16 62.98
C SER A 3 -14.11 39.01 64.02
N HIS A 4 -14.55 37.85 64.52
CA HIS A 4 -14.22 36.42 64.44
C HIS A 4 -15.33 35.66 65.23
N HIS A 5 -15.33 34.31 65.19
CA HIS A 5 -15.95 33.35 66.15
C HIS A 5 -17.47 33.11 66.11
N ASP A 6 -18.02 31.92 66.40
CA ASP A 6 -17.60 30.49 66.43
C ASP A 6 -18.87 29.69 66.85
N ARG A 7 -18.99 28.42 66.41
CA ARG A 7 -19.77 27.28 67.01
C ARG A 7 -21.31 27.28 66.90
N HIS A 8 -21.95 26.29 66.27
CA HIS A 8 -22.08 24.80 66.47
C HIS A 8 -23.27 24.42 67.37
N ASP A 9 -24.23 23.63 66.84
CA ASP A 9 -24.85 22.47 67.52
C ASP A 9 -25.68 21.58 66.53
N PRO A 10 -25.94 20.28 66.82
CA PRO A 10 -25.45 19.17 66.00
C PRO A 10 -26.39 17.94 65.97
N ASP A 11 -27.25 17.74 64.97
CA ASP A 11 -28.18 16.58 65.04
C ASP A 11 -28.40 15.81 63.71
N LEU A 12 -27.45 15.90 62.77
CA LEU A 12 -27.53 15.14 61.50
C LEU A 12 -26.36 14.19 61.20
N GLN A 13 -25.39 14.01 62.12
CA GLN A 13 -24.17 13.22 61.86
C GLN A 13 -24.11 11.82 62.51
N GLN A 14 -25.24 11.24 62.94
CA GLN A 14 -25.25 9.99 63.70
C GLN A 14 -25.63 8.73 62.90
N LYS A 15 -25.54 8.74 61.57
CA LYS A 15 -25.89 7.54 60.75
C LYS A 15 -24.81 6.97 59.84
N GLU A 16 -23.61 7.56 59.77
CA GLU A 16 -22.54 7.06 58.89
C GLU A 16 -21.29 6.55 59.64
N ARG A 17 -21.32 6.50 60.98
CA ARG A 17 -20.16 6.23 61.83
C ARG A 17 -20.08 4.79 62.37
N HIS A 18 -20.57 3.81 61.61
CA HIS A 18 -20.58 2.39 61.99
C HIS A 18 -20.01 1.48 60.90
N GLN A 19 -18.88 1.83 60.28
CA GLN A 19 -18.14 0.84 59.50
C GLN A 19 -16.66 1.18 59.34
N ASP A 20 -16.03 1.63 60.42
CA ASP A 20 -14.58 1.78 60.50
C ASP A 20 -14.07 1.06 61.75
N LYS A 21 -13.02 0.25 61.54
CA LYS A 21 -12.12 -0.40 62.52
C LYS A 21 -12.42 -1.85 62.91
N HIS A 22 -11.84 -2.76 62.12
CA HIS A 22 -11.12 -4.01 62.46
C HIS A 22 -10.80 -4.63 61.08
N ASP A 23 -9.58 -4.75 60.55
CA ASP A 23 -8.31 -5.08 61.16
C ASP A 23 -7.11 -4.52 60.36
N LEU A 24 -6.09 -4.12 61.11
CA LEU A 24 -4.72 -3.91 60.70
C LEU A 24 -4.00 -5.28 60.72
N GLN A 25 -3.34 -5.72 59.64
CA GLN A 25 -1.99 -6.35 59.69
C GLN A 25 -1.46 -6.76 58.28
N ARG A 26 -0.40 -6.06 57.82
CA ARG A 26 0.80 -6.49 57.01
C ARG A 26 0.66 -7.39 55.76
N ASP A 27 1.07 -6.87 54.60
CA ASP A 27 2.45 -7.01 54.06
C ASP A 27 2.74 -6.02 52.89
N PRO A 28 3.99 -5.55 52.68
CA PRO A 28 4.32 -4.44 51.78
C PRO A 28 5.17 -4.87 50.56
N ALA A 29 4.64 -4.77 49.34
CA ALA A 29 5.45 -4.83 48.11
C ALA A 29 4.68 -4.31 46.88
N HIS A 30 4.40 -3.00 46.83
CA HIS A 30 4.13 -2.33 45.56
C HIS A 30 4.95 -1.04 45.51
N GLU A 31 6.21 -1.24 45.13
CA GLU A 31 7.16 -0.20 44.76
C GLU A 31 6.60 0.64 43.60
N HIS A 32 6.77 1.95 43.74
CA HIS A 32 6.42 3.00 42.78
C HIS A 32 6.64 2.60 41.31
N SER A 33 5.57 2.58 40.53
CA SER A 33 5.68 2.86 39.09
C SER A 33 5.64 4.38 38.92
N PRO A 34 6.66 5.01 38.30
CA PRO A 34 6.73 6.45 38.20
C PRO A 34 5.61 6.96 37.31
N GLU A 35 5.06 8.10 37.73
CA GLU A 35 4.11 8.93 37.00
C GLU A 35 4.53 9.04 35.52
N HIS A 36 3.61 8.68 34.62
CA HIS A 36 3.76 8.95 33.20
C HIS A 36 3.72 10.48 33.01
N GLU A 37 4.87 11.14 32.99
CA GLU A 37 5.03 12.44 32.36
C GLU A 37 4.49 12.32 30.92
N HIS A 38 3.33 12.91 30.67
CA HIS A 38 2.71 12.98 29.36
C HIS A 38 3.67 13.70 28.40
N HIS A 39 4.36 12.94 27.56
CA HIS A 39 5.13 13.50 26.46
C HIS A 39 4.17 14.11 25.42
N HIS A 40 3.91 15.42 25.53
CA HIS A 40 3.10 16.29 24.65
C HIS A 40 3.54 16.35 23.16
N HIS A 41 4.27 15.35 22.66
CA HIS A 41 4.89 15.35 21.32
C HIS A 41 4.35 14.26 20.39
N ASP A 42 3.52 13.35 20.89
CA ASP A 42 2.82 12.36 20.06
C ASP A 42 1.51 12.90 19.48
N ASP A 43 1.10 14.11 19.87
CA ASP A 43 -0.19 14.69 19.47
C ASP A 43 -0.13 15.33 18.08
N TYR A 44 1.04 15.66 17.53
CA TYR A 44 1.11 16.34 16.23
C TYR A 44 1.51 15.41 15.09
N MET A 45 0.82 15.54 13.96
CA MET A 45 1.14 14.84 12.72
C MET A 45 1.01 15.74 11.50
N LEU A 46 2.00 15.68 10.61
CA LEU A 46 1.91 16.26 9.28
C LEU A 46 1.27 15.27 8.32
N CYS A 47 0.23 15.70 7.60
CA CYS A 47 -0.40 14.87 6.59
C CYS A 47 0.59 14.53 5.46
N PRO A 48 0.81 13.25 5.12
CA PRO A 48 1.74 12.87 4.06
C PRO A 48 1.30 13.31 2.66
N GLN A 49 0.00 13.61 2.46
CA GLN A 49 -0.59 13.93 1.16
C GLN A 49 -0.73 15.44 0.92
N CYS A 50 -1.22 16.20 1.91
CA CYS A 50 -1.48 17.64 1.77
C CYS A 50 -0.59 18.54 2.65
N ASP A 51 0.33 17.95 3.41
CA ASP A 51 1.28 18.64 4.31
C ASP A 51 0.65 19.46 5.44
N LEU A 52 -0.67 19.37 5.66
CA LEU A 52 -1.35 20.04 6.77
C LEU A 52 -0.89 19.47 8.11
N LEU A 53 -0.53 20.36 9.03
CA LEU A 53 -0.29 19.99 10.43
C LEU A 53 -1.61 19.87 11.18
N VAL A 54 -1.80 18.70 11.81
CA VAL A 54 -2.97 18.41 12.62
C VAL A 54 -2.57 17.90 13.99
N GLU A 55 -3.41 18.21 14.96
CA GLU A 55 -3.42 17.55 16.27
C GLU A 55 -4.23 16.25 16.16
N LEU A 56 -3.68 15.19 16.74
CA LEU A 56 -4.27 13.88 16.82
C LEU A 56 -5.13 13.85 18.10
N PRO A 57 -6.45 13.63 17.98
CA PRO A 57 -7.28 13.44 19.15
C PRO A 57 -6.89 12.13 19.84
N GLU A 58 -7.22 11.99 21.13
CA GLU A 58 -7.11 10.72 21.83
C GLU A 58 -8.00 9.66 21.15
N LEU A 59 -7.37 8.74 20.41
CA LEU A 59 -8.08 7.68 19.70
C LEU A 59 -8.45 6.56 20.67
N LEU A 60 -9.72 6.19 20.72
CA LEU A 60 -10.16 4.95 21.36
C LEU A 60 -9.81 3.74 20.49
N HIS A 61 -9.85 2.55 21.08
CA HIS A 61 -9.59 1.30 20.38
C HIS A 61 -10.51 1.11 19.17
N GLY A 62 -9.94 0.90 17.99
CA GLY A 62 -10.67 0.72 16.73
C GLY A 62 -10.99 2.02 15.98
N GLN A 63 -10.61 3.19 16.51
CA GLN A 63 -10.80 4.48 15.83
C GLN A 63 -9.61 4.83 14.91
N LYS A 64 -9.91 5.56 13.84
CA LYS A 64 -8.94 6.10 12.88
C LYS A 64 -9.01 7.63 12.82
N ALA A 65 -7.87 8.28 12.76
CA ALA A 65 -7.78 9.72 12.50
C ALA A 65 -7.69 9.97 10.98
N THR A 66 -8.46 10.95 10.49
CA THR A 66 -8.46 11.37 9.08
C THR A 66 -8.11 12.85 8.97
N CYS A 67 -7.34 13.21 7.95
CA CYS A 67 -7.00 14.60 7.68
C CYS A 67 -8.27 15.42 7.35
N PRO A 68 -8.50 16.59 7.98
CA PRO A 68 -9.68 17.40 7.71
C PRO A 68 -9.69 17.99 6.30
N ARG A 69 -8.50 18.22 5.70
CA ARG A 69 -8.31 18.86 4.38
C ARG A 69 -8.39 17.87 3.20
N CYS A 70 -7.63 16.77 3.21
CA CYS A 70 -7.61 15.82 2.09
C CYS A 70 -8.31 14.49 2.38
N LYS A 71 -8.90 14.33 3.58
CA LYS A 71 -9.59 13.10 4.05
C LYS A 71 -8.75 11.83 4.11
N THR A 72 -7.46 11.89 3.79
CA THR A 72 -6.53 10.76 3.94
C THR A 72 -6.45 10.28 5.39
N ALA A 73 -6.49 8.96 5.60
CA ALA A 73 -6.28 8.35 6.92
C ALA A 73 -4.83 8.56 7.39
N LEU A 74 -4.66 9.08 8.60
CA LEU A 74 -3.38 9.46 9.18
C LEU A 74 -2.79 8.35 10.04
N THR A 75 -3.55 7.92 11.06
CA THR A 75 -3.19 6.82 11.95
C THR A 75 -4.45 6.11 12.42
N SER A 76 -4.32 4.85 12.81
CA SER A 76 -5.41 4.02 13.33
C SER A 76 -4.96 3.33 14.61
N ARG A 77 -5.76 3.43 15.68
CA ARG A 77 -5.46 2.72 16.92
C ARG A 77 -6.10 1.35 16.90
N GLN A 78 -5.26 0.32 16.74
CA GLN A 78 -5.72 -1.07 16.69
C GLN A 78 -5.85 -1.68 18.09
N THR A 79 -6.83 -2.57 18.26
CA THR A 79 -6.90 -3.46 19.43
C THR A 79 -5.76 -4.47 19.36
N GLU A 80 -4.95 -4.59 20.42
CA GLU A 80 -3.78 -5.47 20.49
C GLU A 80 -2.78 -5.34 19.30
N PRO A 81 -2.06 -4.22 19.19
CA PRO A 81 -1.25 -3.88 18.02
C PRO A 81 -0.05 -4.81 17.77
N ARG A 82 0.32 -5.66 18.74
CA ARG A 82 1.37 -6.70 18.57
C ARG A 82 0.78 -8.05 18.16
N LYS A 83 -0.21 -8.56 18.89
CA LYS A 83 -0.67 -9.95 18.78
C LYS A 83 -1.42 -10.20 17.47
N ARG A 84 -2.34 -9.31 17.09
CA ARG A 84 -3.14 -9.43 15.86
C ARG A 84 -2.31 -9.51 14.58
N PRO A 85 -1.44 -8.53 14.27
CA PRO A 85 -0.66 -8.58 13.05
C PRO A 85 0.27 -9.80 13.01
N VAL A 86 0.85 -10.21 14.14
CA VAL A 86 1.67 -11.44 14.23
C VAL A 86 0.85 -12.69 13.94
N GLY A 87 -0.34 -12.82 14.55
CA GLY A 87 -1.23 -13.97 14.32
C GLY A 87 -1.64 -14.10 12.86
N TYR A 88 -2.00 -12.98 12.22
CA TYR A 88 -2.29 -12.95 10.79
C TYR A 88 -1.06 -13.29 9.93
N ALA A 89 0.11 -12.74 10.26
CA ALA A 89 1.34 -12.99 9.49
C ALA A 89 1.83 -14.44 9.59
N VAL A 90 1.77 -15.06 10.77
CA VAL A 90 2.12 -16.49 10.96
C VAL A 90 1.16 -17.37 10.17
N SER A 91 -0.15 -17.10 10.28
CA SER A 91 -1.18 -17.85 9.56
C SER A 91 -1.02 -17.67 8.04
N ALA A 92 -0.73 -16.45 7.58
CA ALA A 92 -0.47 -16.15 6.17
C ALA A 92 0.75 -16.92 5.65
N LEU A 93 1.87 -16.94 6.39
CA LEU A 93 3.08 -17.64 5.95
C LEU A 93 2.85 -19.17 5.89
N PHE A 94 2.09 -19.73 6.83
CA PHE A 94 1.68 -21.12 6.79
C PHE A 94 0.76 -21.43 5.60
N MET A 95 -0.22 -20.57 5.32
CA MET A 95 -1.10 -20.71 4.15
C MET A 95 -0.32 -20.58 2.83
N LEU A 96 0.69 -19.71 2.76
CA LEU A 96 1.58 -19.61 1.61
C LEU A 96 2.39 -20.89 1.42
N LEU A 97 2.88 -21.51 2.50
CA LEU A 97 3.55 -22.81 2.43
C LEU A 97 2.63 -23.88 1.85
N LEU A 98 1.41 -24.01 2.39
CA LEU A 98 0.42 -24.96 1.87
C LEU A 98 0.07 -24.67 0.41
N ALA A 99 -0.02 -23.39 0.02
CA ALA A 99 -0.31 -23.00 -1.35
C ALA A 99 0.76 -23.49 -2.36
N ASN A 100 2.00 -23.70 -1.91
CA ASN A 100 3.11 -24.15 -2.75
C ASN A 100 3.29 -25.67 -2.79
N LEU A 101 2.70 -26.41 -1.85
CA LEU A 101 2.87 -27.87 -1.74
C LEU A 101 1.90 -28.69 -2.60
N PHE A 102 0.72 -28.14 -2.90
CA PHE A 102 -0.35 -28.87 -3.59
C PHE A 102 -0.67 -28.27 -4.99
N PRO A 103 -1.33 -29.04 -5.88
CA PRO A 103 -1.81 -28.56 -7.17
C PRO A 103 -2.71 -27.33 -7.03
N PHE A 104 -2.40 -26.28 -7.79
CA PHE A 104 -3.07 -24.98 -7.74
C PHE A 104 -4.28 -24.94 -8.67
N VAL A 105 -4.09 -25.35 -9.93
CA VAL A 105 -5.17 -25.47 -10.89
C VAL A 105 -4.99 -26.74 -11.71
N SER A 106 -6.11 -27.39 -12.02
CA SER A 106 -6.19 -28.50 -12.95
C SER A 106 -7.00 -28.09 -14.17
N MET A 107 -6.60 -28.57 -15.34
CA MET A 107 -7.34 -28.36 -16.58
C MET A 107 -7.57 -29.71 -17.25
N ARG A 108 -8.80 -29.98 -17.67
CA ARG A 108 -9.16 -31.18 -18.42
C ARG A 108 -9.56 -30.78 -19.84
N VAL A 109 -8.79 -31.23 -20.82
CA VAL A 109 -9.07 -31.01 -22.24
C VAL A 109 -8.97 -32.35 -22.96
N ALA A 110 -10.01 -32.72 -23.69
CA ALA A 110 -10.06 -33.96 -24.48
C ALA A 110 -9.67 -35.23 -23.67
N GLY A 111 -10.06 -35.29 -22.39
CA GLY A 111 -9.78 -36.43 -21.50
C GLY A 111 -8.40 -36.43 -20.83
N ILE A 112 -7.48 -35.53 -21.20
CA ILE A 112 -6.17 -35.37 -20.57
C ILE A 112 -6.28 -34.35 -19.45
N THR A 113 -5.87 -34.72 -18.23
CA THR A 113 -5.78 -33.82 -17.08
C THR A 113 -4.36 -33.29 -16.94
N SER A 114 -4.21 -31.96 -16.95
CA SER A 114 -2.96 -31.27 -16.64
C SER A 114 -3.10 -30.54 -15.32
N GLU A 115 -2.20 -30.78 -14.37
CA GLU A 115 -2.17 -30.13 -13.08
C GLU A 115 -0.93 -29.23 -12.96
N ILE A 116 -1.12 -28.05 -12.37
CA ILE A 116 -0.06 -27.06 -12.22
C ILE A 116 -0.02 -26.57 -10.79
N THR A 117 1.16 -26.63 -10.20
CA THR A 117 1.50 -26.03 -8.90
C THR A 117 1.95 -24.58 -9.07
N LEU A 118 1.84 -23.78 -8.01
CA LEU A 118 2.20 -22.35 -8.04
C LEU A 118 3.66 -22.11 -8.46
N ILE A 119 4.59 -22.97 -8.03
CA ILE A 119 6.03 -22.89 -8.36
C ILE A 119 6.31 -23.33 -9.81
N GLN A 120 5.45 -24.16 -10.40
CA GLN A 120 5.64 -24.57 -11.80
C GLN A 120 5.39 -23.42 -12.77
N ILE A 121 4.47 -22.48 -12.46
CA ILE A 121 4.16 -21.32 -13.32
C ILE A 121 5.44 -20.59 -13.79
N PRO A 122 6.32 -20.08 -12.91
CA PRO A 122 7.54 -19.40 -13.35
C PRO A 122 8.56 -20.34 -13.98
N LYS A 123 8.69 -21.60 -13.53
CA LYS A 123 9.62 -22.58 -14.14
C LYS A 123 9.31 -22.82 -15.61
N VAL A 124 8.02 -22.91 -15.90
CA VAL A 124 7.44 -23.10 -17.22
C VAL A 124 7.70 -21.89 -18.12
N MET A 125 7.73 -20.68 -17.58
CA MET A 125 8.07 -19.46 -18.33
C MET A 125 9.58 -19.30 -18.58
N VAL A 126 10.43 -19.73 -17.64
CA VAL A 126 11.89 -19.72 -17.81
C VAL A 126 12.33 -20.68 -18.92
N ALA A 127 11.71 -21.86 -18.99
CA ALA A 127 12.01 -22.85 -20.03
C ALA A 127 11.82 -22.29 -21.46
N GLU A 128 10.92 -21.32 -21.61
CA GLU A 128 10.56 -20.72 -22.91
C GLU A 128 11.24 -19.38 -23.17
N ASN A 129 12.36 -19.09 -22.48
CA ASN A 129 13.14 -17.86 -22.65
C ASN A 129 12.44 -16.56 -22.18
N TYR A 130 11.36 -16.65 -21.41
CA TYR A 130 10.66 -15.50 -20.79
C TYR A 130 11.03 -15.33 -19.31
N ALA A 131 12.33 -15.44 -19.01
CA ALA A 131 12.86 -15.40 -17.65
C ALA A 131 12.55 -14.07 -16.91
N SER A 132 12.41 -12.96 -17.63
CA SER A 132 12.08 -11.66 -17.04
C SER A 132 10.72 -11.67 -16.33
N VAL A 133 9.66 -12.14 -16.99
CA VAL A 133 8.31 -12.19 -16.41
C VAL A 133 8.24 -13.25 -15.30
N ALA A 134 8.93 -14.38 -15.45
CA ALA A 134 9.05 -15.38 -14.40
C ALA A 134 9.71 -14.82 -13.13
N THR A 135 10.73 -13.97 -13.29
CA THR A 135 11.42 -13.31 -12.17
C THR A 135 10.50 -12.31 -11.47
N LEU A 136 9.72 -11.52 -12.22
CA LEU A 136 8.73 -10.60 -11.65
C LEU A 136 7.67 -11.36 -10.84
N PHE A 137 7.21 -12.49 -11.35
CA PHE A 137 6.28 -13.37 -10.65
C PHE A 137 6.86 -13.86 -9.32
N MET A 138 8.03 -14.49 -9.35
CA MET A 138 8.70 -15.00 -8.14
C MET A 138 8.96 -13.89 -7.13
N LEU A 139 9.37 -12.71 -7.60
CA LEU A 139 9.65 -11.58 -6.72
C LEU A 139 8.38 -11.05 -6.05
N PHE A 140 7.34 -10.70 -6.79
CA PHE A 140 6.19 -9.95 -6.26
C PHE A 140 5.04 -10.81 -5.72
N VAL A 141 4.90 -12.05 -6.19
CA VAL A 141 3.84 -12.97 -5.74
C VAL A 141 4.33 -13.84 -4.58
N GLN A 142 5.62 -14.21 -4.58
CA GLN A 142 6.18 -15.16 -3.61
C GLN A 142 7.13 -14.50 -2.61
N LEU A 143 8.28 -13.98 -3.07
CA LEU A 143 9.38 -13.54 -2.20
C LEU A 143 9.02 -12.31 -1.37
N VAL A 144 8.50 -11.26 -2.00
CA VAL A 144 8.15 -9.99 -1.32
C VAL A 144 7.08 -10.21 -0.25
N PRO A 145 5.94 -10.88 -0.53
CA PRO A 145 4.96 -11.21 0.48
C PRO A 145 5.52 -12.07 1.63
N ALA A 146 6.24 -13.15 1.33
CA ALA A 146 6.85 -14.01 2.35
C ALA A 146 7.82 -13.23 3.25
N PHE A 147 8.68 -12.42 2.64
CA PHE A 147 9.65 -11.59 3.35
C PHE A 147 8.95 -10.53 4.22
N SER A 148 7.86 -9.92 3.73
CA SER A 148 7.10 -8.93 4.48
C SER A 148 6.43 -9.52 5.72
N MET A 149 5.84 -10.73 5.60
CA MET A 149 5.24 -11.43 6.74
C MET A 149 6.31 -11.86 7.75
N ALA A 150 7.43 -12.42 7.30
CA ALA A 150 8.55 -12.81 8.17
C ALA A 150 9.13 -11.60 8.93
N THR A 151 9.31 -10.47 8.24
CA THR A 151 9.81 -9.23 8.85
C THR A 151 8.82 -8.65 9.86
N LEU A 152 7.52 -8.71 9.58
CA LEU A 152 6.47 -8.27 10.49
C LEU A 152 6.47 -9.12 11.77
N ILE A 153 6.54 -10.45 11.64
CA ILE A 153 6.64 -11.37 12.78
C ILE A 153 7.87 -11.01 13.61
N LEU A 154 9.03 -10.86 12.96
CA LEU A 154 10.30 -10.59 13.62
C LEU A 154 10.34 -9.24 14.36
N LEU A 155 9.68 -8.21 13.83
CA LEU A 155 9.61 -6.87 14.46
C LEU A 155 8.61 -6.82 15.62
N CYS A 156 7.47 -7.49 15.50
CA CYS A 156 6.41 -7.44 16.52
C CYS A 156 6.62 -8.46 17.65
N LEU A 157 7.30 -9.58 17.37
CA LEU A 157 7.79 -10.50 18.38
C LEU A 157 8.92 -9.82 19.17
N HIS A 158 9.03 -10.05 20.48
CA HIS A 158 10.09 -9.54 21.35
C HIS A 158 11.47 -10.17 21.06
N ALA A 159 11.84 -10.30 19.79
CA ALA A 159 13.15 -10.76 19.39
C ALA A 159 14.21 -9.74 19.83
N SER A 160 15.24 -10.22 20.51
CA SER A 160 16.41 -9.47 20.96
C SER A 160 17.33 -9.12 19.77
N LEU A 161 16.83 -8.26 18.88
CA LEU A 161 17.55 -7.80 17.70
C LEU A 161 18.27 -6.47 17.98
N PRO A 162 19.47 -6.27 17.41
CA PRO A 162 20.15 -4.99 17.51
C PRO A 162 19.30 -3.89 16.86
N LEU A 163 19.34 -2.69 17.46
CA LEU A 163 18.52 -1.55 17.03
C LEU A 163 18.72 -1.19 15.56
N ALA A 164 19.94 -1.33 15.03
CA ALA A 164 20.24 -1.10 13.63
C ALA A 164 19.45 -2.03 12.70
N LEU A 165 19.31 -3.30 13.07
CA LEU A 165 18.54 -4.27 12.29
C LEU A 165 17.04 -3.97 12.38
N LYS A 166 16.50 -3.64 13.57
CA LYS A 166 15.09 -3.20 13.71
C LYS A 166 14.78 -2.00 12.82
N LYS A 167 15.66 -1.00 12.78
CA LYS A 167 15.53 0.17 11.88
C LYS A 167 15.56 -0.22 10.40
N SER A 168 16.44 -1.13 10.00
CA SER A 168 16.55 -1.60 8.61
C SER A 168 15.33 -2.40 8.18
N LEU A 169 14.89 -3.34 9.02
CA LEU A 169 13.69 -4.15 8.82
C LEU A 169 12.43 -3.29 8.76
N GLY A 170 12.29 -2.30 9.64
CA GLY A 170 11.16 -1.35 9.61
C GLY A 170 11.09 -0.55 8.32
N LYS A 171 12.23 -0.05 7.82
CA LYS A 171 12.31 0.61 6.51
C LYS A 171 11.87 -0.31 5.37
N MET A 172 12.44 -1.51 5.35
CA MET A 172 12.22 -2.47 4.28
C MET A 172 10.77 -2.96 4.27
N LEU A 173 10.16 -3.18 5.44
CA LEU A 173 8.76 -3.59 5.56
C LEU A 173 7.81 -2.58 4.92
N PHE A 174 7.95 -1.28 5.24
CA PHE A 174 7.07 -0.26 4.66
C PHE A 174 7.33 0.02 3.18
N HIS A 175 8.56 -0.20 2.71
CA HIS A 175 8.85 -0.15 1.28
C HIS A 175 8.19 -1.34 0.59
N LEU A 176 8.45 -2.57 1.03
CA LEU A 176 7.93 -3.80 0.43
C LEU A 176 6.42 -3.97 0.55
N LYS A 177 5.77 -3.36 1.54
CA LYS A 177 4.30 -3.37 1.71
C LYS A 177 3.57 -2.92 0.44
N SER A 178 4.10 -1.95 -0.31
CA SER A 178 3.47 -1.48 -1.56
C SER A 178 3.73 -2.39 -2.76
N TRP A 179 4.68 -3.33 -2.65
CA TRP A 179 5.10 -4.24 -3.72
C TRP A 179 4.55 -5.66 -3.58
N GLY A 180 3.85 -5.98 -2.49
CA GLY A 180 3.15 -7.26 -2.37
C GLY A 180 1.94 -7.29 -3.29
N MET A 181 1.95 -8.18 -4.30
CA MET A 181 0.95 -8.22 -5.37
C MET A 181 0.21 -9.57 -5.44
N ALA A 182 0.23 -10.35 -4.35
CA ALA A 182 -0.37 -11.68 -4.30
C ALA A 182 -1.88 -11.65 -4.58
N GLU A 183 -2.59 -10.66 -4.02
CA GLU A 183 -4.02 -10.46 -4.24
C GLU A 183 -4.35 -10.07 -5.69
N ILE A 184 -3.43 -9.37 -6.36
CA ILE A 184 -3.58 -8.97 -7.77
C ILE A 184 -3.33 -10.17 -8.68
N PHE A 185 -2.38 -11.04 -8.32
CA PHE A 185 -2.22 -12.32 -8.97
C PHE A 185 -3.47 -13.21 -8.82
N LEU A 186 -4.07 -13.29 -7.63
CA LEU A 186 -5.33 -14.02 -7.44
C LEU A 186 -6.44 -13.51 -8.37
N ALA A 187 -6.61 -12.18 -8.48
CA ALA A 187 -7.54 -11.60 -9.44
C ALA A 187 -7.21 -11.98 -10.89
N GLY A 188 -5.93 -12.00 -11.27
CA GLY A 188 -5.47 -12.45 -12.59
C GLY A 188 -5.77 -13.93 -12.86
N VAL A 189 -5.65 -14.80 -11.86
CA VAL A 189 -6.05 -16.22 -11.98
C VAL A 189 -7.55 -16.34 -12.26
N LEU A 190 -8.39 -15.61 -11.52
CA LEU A 190 -9.84 -15.60 -11.73
C LEU A 190 -10.24 -15.12 -13.13
N VAL A 191 -9.62 -14.03 -13.61
CA VAL A 191 -9.82 -13.55 -14.99
C VAL A 191 -9.35 -14.59 -16.01
N SER A 192 -8.23 -15.26 -15.74
CA SER A 192 -7.73 -16.34 -16.60
C SER A 192 -8.71 -17.51 -16.67
N PHE A 193 -9.38 -17.87 -15.59
CA PHE A 193 -10.40 -18.92 -15.61
C PHE A 193 -11.55 -18.58 -16.54
N VAL A 194 -12.06 -17.34 -16.48
CA VAL A 194 -13.10 -16.87 -17.40
C VAL A 194 -12.67 -17.02 -18.85
N LYS A 195 -11.41 -16.68 -19.16
CA LYS A 195 -10.85 -16.85 -20.51
C LYS A 195 -10.66 -18.31 -20.90
N LEU A 196 -10.32 -19.19 -19.95
CA LEU A 196 -10.04 -20.60 -20.20
C LEU A 196 -11.28 -21.48 -20.28
N MET A 197 -12.42 -21.07 -19.72
CA MET A 197 -13.68 -21.83 -19.80
C MET A 197 -14.16 -22.02 -21.24
N ALA A 198 -13.73 -21.17 -22.18
CA ALA A 198 -13.99 -21.36 -23.60
C ALA A 198 -13.20 -22.52 -24.24
N TYR A 199 -12.09 -22.94 -23.61
CA TYR A 199 -11.17 -23.94 -24.15
C TYR A 199 -11.29 -25.33 -23.48
N GLY A 200 -11.84 -25.41 -22.26
CA GLY A 200 -12.06 -26.68 -21.58
C GLY A 200 -12.50 -26.53 -20.12
N ASP A 201 -12.73 -27.67 -19.47
CA ASP A 201 -13.17 -27.72 -18.07
C ASP A 201 -11.99 -27.42 -17.14
N ILE A 202 -12.18 -26.46 -16.24
CA ILE A 202 -11.18 -26.02 -15.26
C ILE A 202 -11.57 -26.57 -13.90
N GLY A 203 -10.69 -27.34 -13.28
CA GLY A 203 -10.83 -27.80 -11.90
C GLY A 203 -9.97 -26.97 -10.96
N ILE A 204 -10.55 -26.56 -9.83
CA ILE A 204 -9.83 -25.85 -8.77
C ILE A 204 -9.01 -26.85 -7.97
N GLY A 205 -7.69 -26.63 -7.90
CA GLY A 205 -6.78 -27.46 -7.11
C GLY A 205 -6.89 -27.18 -5.61
N THR A 206 -6.36 -28.08 -4.78
CA THR A 206 -6.45 -27.97 -3.31
C THR A 206 -5.66 -26.79 -2.75
N SER A 207 -4.62 -26.30 -3.43
CA SER A 207 -3.86 -25.12 -2.97
C SER A 207 -4.50 -23.77 -3.30
N PHE A 208 -5.56 -23.73 -4.12
CA PHE A 208 -6.26 -22.49 -4.43
C PHE A 208 -6.86 -21.84 -3.18
N MET A 209 -7.51 -22.61 -2.31
CA MET A 209 -8.10 -22.09 -1.07
C MET A 209 -7.06 -21.58 -0.06
N PRO A 210 -5.97 -22.31 0.24
CA PRO A 210 -4.83 -21.76 0.99
C PRO A 210 -4.30 -20.46 0.41
N PHE A 211 -4.21 -20.33 -0.92
CA PHE A 211 -3.74 -19.10 -1.54
C PHE A 211 -4.74 -17.93 -1.36
N VAL A 212 -6.04 -18.18 -1.47
CA VAL A 212 -7.08 -17.18 -1.15
C VAL A 212 -6.97 -16.74 0.31
N LEU A 213 -6.86 -17.68 1.25
CA LEU A 213 -6.69 -17.40 2.67
C LEU A 213 -5.41 -16.61 2.93
N PHE A 214 -4.31 -16.95 2.25
CA PHE A 214 -3.06 -16.20 2.30
C PHE A 214 -3.26 -14.74 1.90
N CYS A 215 -3.90 -14.46 0.75
CA CYS A 215 -4.17 -13.09 0.30
C CYS A 215 -5.01 -12.30 1.32
N LEU A 216 -6.05 -12.92 1.89
CA LEU A 216 -6.90 -12.29 2.90
C LEU A 216 -6.13 -12.00 4.20
N LEU A 217 -5.40 -12.99 4.72
CA LEU A 217 -4.63 -12.85 5.96
C LEU A 217 -3.48 -11.84 5.80
N GLN A 218 -2.81 -11.81 4.65
CA GLN A 218 -1.82 -10.80 4.32
C GLN A 218 -2.43 -9.39 4.32
N LEU A 219 -3.60 -9.20 3.70
CA LEU A 219 -4.29 -7.93 3.69
C LEU A 219 -4.67 -7.48 5.11
N LEU A 220 -5.19 -8.40 5.93
CA LEU A 220 -5.53 -8.15 7.33
C LEU A 220 -4.29 -7.82 8.18
N ALA A 221 -3.17 -8.49 7.96
CA ALA A 221 -1.89 -8.18 8.61
C ALA A 221 -1.43 -6.75 8.26
N PHE A 222 -1.57 -6.34 7.00
CA PHE A 222 -1.21 -4.99 6.56
C PHE A 222 -2.16 -3.89 7.02
N GLN A 223 -3.46 -4.18 7.19
CA GLN A 223 -4.43 -3.22 7.73
C GLN A 223 -4.30 -3.06 9.26
N SER A 224 -3.93 -4.14 9.96
CA SER A 224 -3.67 -4.11 11.41
C SER A 224 -2.31 -3.50 11.77
N LEU A 225 -1.40 -3.32 10.80
CA LEU A 225 -0.10 -2.69 11.03
C LEU A 225 -0.15 -1.17 10.81
N ASP A 226 -0.16 -0.41 11.91
CA ASP A 226 -0.02 1.05 11.88
C ASP A 226 1.44 1.49 11.81
N ARG A 227 1.75 2.40 10.88
CA ARG A 227 3.12 2.87 10.63
C ARG A 227 3.69 3.65 11.81
N ARG A 228 2.89 4.56 12.38
CA ARG A 228 3.35 5.45 13.46
C ARG A 228 3.58 4.64 14.72
N TRP A 229 2.64 3.77 15.06
CA TRP A 229 2.75 2.87 16.21
C TRP A 229 4.02 2.00 16.14
N LEU A 230 4.27 1.32 15.02
CA LEU A 230 5.44 0.44 14.89
C LEU A 230 6.76 1.22 15.08
N TRP A 231 6.84 2.42 14.52
CA TRP A 231 8.04 3.24 14.70
C TRP A 231 8.16 3.79 16.12
N ASN A 232 7.04 4.15 16.79
CA ASN A 232 7.04 4.61 18.19
C ASN A 232 7.57 3.52 19.11
N ASP A 233 7.27 2.26 18.80
CA ASP A 233 7.81 1.09 19.50
C ASP A 233 9.32 0.88 19.28
N ILE A 234 9.84 1.17 18.09
CA ILE A 234 11.26 0.95 17.76
C ILE A 234 12.15 2.07 18.33
N VAL A 235 11.81 3.34 18.06
CA VAL A 235 12.49 4.53 18.57
C VAL A 235 11.47 5.66 18.70
N PRO A 236 11.38 6.37 19.85
CA PRO A 236 10.48 7.49 20.01
C PRO A 236 10.73 8.63 18.99
N PRO A 237 9.73 9.47 18.71
CA PRO A 237 9.92 10.62 17.82
C PRO A 237 10.95 11.61 18.40
N PRO A 238 11.71 12.32 17.55
CA PRO A 238 12.59 13.39 18.01
C PRO A 238 11.77 14.56 18.59
N VAL A 239 12.32 15.22 19.60
CA VAL A 239 11.72 16.41 20.22
C VAL A 239 11.75 17.57 19.22
N LEU A 240 10.64 18.31 19.15
CA LEU A 240 10.54 19.50 18.32
C LEU A 240 11.11 20.72 19.04
N PRO A 241 11.87 21.59 18.34
CA PRO A 241 12.47 22.77 18.97
C PRO A 241 11.44 23.86 19.35
N ALA A 242 10.26 23.86 18.73
CA ALA A 242 9.17 24.79 19.02
C ALA A 242 7.81 24.09 18.82
N PRO A 243 6.76 24.45 19.57
CA PRO A 243 5.42 23.94 19.35
C PRO A 243 4.91 24.40 17.98
N PRO A 244 4.47 23.48 17.11
CA PRO A 244 4.06 23.83 15.77
C PRO A 244 2.63 24.40 15.75
N VAL A 245 2.32 25.26 14.78
CA VAL A 245 1.03 25.95 14.63
C VAL A 245 0.05 25.08 13.85
N LEU A 246 -1.09 24.78 14.47
CA LEU A 246 -2.16 23.97 13.88
C LEU A 246 -2.79 24.63 12.66
N GLY A 247 -3.23 23.80 11.70
CA GLY A 247 -3.96 24.26 10.52
C GLY A 247 -3.10 24.90 9.41
N GLN A 248 -1.80 25.06 9.65
CA GLN A 248 -0.84 25.51 8.63
C GLN A 248 -0.08 24.31 8.03
N SER A 249 0.48 24.46 6.83
CA SER A 249 1.34 23.41 6.29
C SER A 249 2.64 23.29 7.08
N GLY A 250 3.27 22.12 6.99
CA GLY A 250 4.62 21.93 7.51
C GLY A 250 5.61 22.85 6.80
N LEU A 251 5.50 22.99 5.48
CA LEU A 251 6.42 23.80 4.69
C LEU A 251 6.43 25.28 5.07
N SER A 252 5.27 25.90 5.31
CA SER A 252 5.20 27.33 5.72
C SER A 252 5.89 27.59 7.07
N GLN A 253 5.98 26.57 7.91
CA GLN A 253 6.60 26.61 9.23
C GLN A 253 8.05 26.13 9.23
N GLY A 254 8.62 25.80 8.07
CA GLY A 254 9.96 25.22 7.97
C GLY A 254 10.05 23.82 8.58
N LEU A 255 8.96 23.04 8.53
CA LEU A 255 8.87 21.65 8.98
C LEU A 255 8.68 20.69 7.79
N ARG A 256 9.00 19.41 8.00
CA ARG A 256 8.76 18.33 7.04
C ARG A 256 8.43 17.02 7.76
N SER A 257 7.64 16.18 7.11
CA SER A 257 7.43 14.80 7.54
C SER A 257 8.50 13.86 6.96
N CYS A 258 8.95 12.89 7.76
CA CYS A 258 9.78 11.80 7.24
C CYS A 258 8.90 10.80 6.46
N PRO A 259 9.23 10.48 5.19
CA PRO A 259 8.43 9.55 4.39
C PRO A 259 8.49 8.11 4.92
N CYS A 260 9.51 7.76 5.71
CA CYS A 260 9.70 6.42 6.27
C CYS A 260 9.00 6.24 7.63
N CYS A 261 9.28 7.12 8.59
CA CYS A 261 8.87 6.95 9.99
C CYS A 261 7.86 8.00 10.49
N THR A 262 7.35 8.87 9.60
CA THR A 262 6.37 9.94 9.87
C THR A 262 6.73 10.91 11.01
N ALA A 263 7.98 10.91 11.47
CA ALA A 263 8.49 11.92 12.40
C ALA A 263 8.47 13.30 11.73
N ILE A 264 8.16 14.33 12.52
CA ILE A 264 8.25 15.73 12.12
C ILE A 264 9.69 16.18 12.36
N LEU A 265 10.29 16.85 11.37
CA LEU A 265 11.64 17.39 11.43
C LEU A 265 11.69 18.81 10.87
N PRO A 266 12.70 19.62 11.22
CA PRO A 266 13.01 20.84 10.49
C PRO A 266 13.24 20.57 8.99
N ALA A 267 12.75 21.45 8.12
CA ALA A 267 12.83 21.35 6.67
C ALA A 267 14.27 21.26 6.16
N ASN A 268 15.20 21.94 6.83
CA ASN A 268 16.64 21.97 6.50
C ASN A 268 17.37 20.68 6.91
N GLN A 269 16.82 19.89 7.84
CA GLN A 269 17.47 18.68 8.31
C GLN A 269 17.23 17.54 7.32
N LEU A 270 18.24 17.14 6.54
CA LEU A 270 18.08 16.13 5.48
C LEU A 270 18.04 14.69 5.99
N ILE A 271 18.76 14.39 7.08
CA ILE A 271 18.87 13.04 7.64
C ILE A 271 17.95 12.95 8.86
N CYS A 272 17.05 11.97 8.85
CA CYS A 272 16.18 11.72 9.99
C CYS A 272 16.97 11.08 11.15
N PRO A 273 16.95 11.60 12.39
CA PRO A 273 17.68 11.01 13.52
C PRO A 273 17.04 9.70 13.99
N ARG A 274 15.75 9.49 13.72
CA ARG A 274 14.98 8.30 14.10
C ARG A 274 15.29 7.09 13.21
N CYS A 275 15.01 7.23 11.92
CA CYS A 275 15.20 6.13 10.96
C CYS A 275 16.49 6.25 10.13
N HIS A 276 17.21 7.37 10.14
CA HIS A 276 18.36 7.63 9.25
C HIS A 276 18.03 7.59 7.75
N SER A 277 16.77 7.80 7.36
CA SER A 277 16.43 8.03 5.94
C SER A 277 16.83 9.45 5.54
N ARG A 278 17.40 9.60 4.34
CA ARG A 278 17.59 10.90 3.70
C ARG A 278 16.29 11.36 3.06
N GLY A 279 15.93 12.63 3.23
CA GLY A 279 14.73 13.21 2.65
C GLY A 279 14.79 14.73 2.60
N HIS A 280 14.01 15.31 1.71
CA HIS A 280 13.84 16.76 1.55
C HIS A 280 12.41 17.14 1.96
N ALA A 281 12.13 18.43 2.20
CA ALA A 281 10.78 18.91 2.51
C ALA A 281 9.77 18.60 1.39
N ARG A 282 10.20 18.81 0.13
CA ARG A 282 9.54 18.35 -1.10
C ARG A 282 10.50 17.51 -1.91
N LYS A 283 9.99 16.52 -2.65
CA LYS A 283 10.83 15.68 -3.52
C LYS A 283 11.49 16.57 -4.60
N LYS A 284 12.82 16.64 -4.61
CA LYS A 284 13.58 17.40 -5.61
C LYS A 284 13.29 16.88 -7.03
N HIS A 285 13.06 17.80 -7.96
CA HIS A 285 12.77 17.50 -9.37
C HIS A 285 11.63 16.48 -9.57
N SER A 286 10.66 16.41 -8.64
CA SER A 286 9.57 15.43 -8.67
C SER A 286 8.82 15.45 -10.00
N LEU A 287 8.44 16.64 -10.48
CA LEU A 287 7.74 16.80 -11.76
C LEU A 287 8.59 16.32 -12.94
N GLN A 288 9.89 16.66 -12.96
CA GLN A 288 10.80 16.26 -14.03
C GLN A 288 11.00 14.74 -14.08
N TRP A 289 11.23 14.08 -12.93
CA TRP A 289 11.34 12.63 -12.85
C TRP A 289 10.03 11.94 -13.25
N THR A 290 8.89 12.47 -12.78
CA THR A 290 7.57 11.91 -13.12
C THR A 290 7.31 12.01 -14.62
N LEU A 291 7.60 13.17 -15.24
CA LEU A 291 7.45 13.38 -16.68
C LEU A 291 8.43 12.52 -17.49
N ALA A 292 9.69 12.39 -17.07
CA ALA A 292 10.67 11.55 -17.76
C ALA A 292 10.20 10.08 -17.80
N LEU A 293 9.81 9.52 -16.64
CA LEU A 293 9.28 8.16 -16.55
C LEU A 293 7.99 7.99 -17.35
N LEU A 294 7.12 9.00 -17.36
CA LEU A 294 5.87 8.99 -18.12
C LEU A 294 6.12 8.98 -19.63
N ILE A 295 7.03 9.83 -20.12
CA ILE A 295 7.41 9.87 -21.54
C ILE A 295 8.01 8.53 -21.96
N THR A 296 8.94 7.96 -21.17
CA THR A 296 9.48 6.62 -21.43
C THR A 296 8.38 5.56 -21.46
N SER A 297 7.40 5.64 -20.55
CA SER A 297 6.25 4.72 -20.53
C SER A 297 5.42 4.83 -21.81
N VAL A 298 5.14 6.04 -22.30
CA VAL A 298 4.40 6.27 -23.55
C VAL A 298 5.16 5.71 -24.75
N MET A 299 6.48 5.90 -24.81
CA MET A 299 7.31 5.37 -25.89
C MET A 299 7.32 3.83 -25.93
N LEU A 300 7.24 3.15 -24.77
CA LEU A 300 7.14 1.70 -24.70
C LEU A 300 5.69 1.18 -24.88
N TYR A 301 4.70 2.01 -24.57
CA TYR A 301 3.29 1.63 -24.68
C TYR A 301 2.86 1.36 -26.13
N ILE A 302 3.29 2.20 -27.07
CA ILE A 302 3.00 2.04 -28.50
C ILE A 302 3.49 0.67 -29.03
N PRO A 303 4.79 0.31 -28.94
CA PRO A 303 5.26 -0.99 -29.41
C PRO A 303 4.68 -2.16 -28.61
N SER A 304 4.34 -1.98 -27.33
CA SER A 304 3.71 -3.04 -26.53
C SER A 304 2.31 -3.44 -27.04
N ASN A 305 1.55 -2.50 -27.61
CA ASN A 305 0.22 -2.77 -28.17
C ASN A 305 0.27 -3.29 -29.62
N LEU A 306 1.35 -2.97 -30.35
CA LEU A 306 1.55 -3.39 -31.73
C LEU A 306 2.16 -4.79 -31.84
N MET A 307 3.04 -5.16 -30.91
CA MET A 307 3.69 -6.47 -30.92
C MET A 307 2.80 -7.58 -30.36
N PRO A 308 3.00 -8.85 -30.78
CA PRO A 308 2.30 -9.99 -30.20
C PRO A 308 2.53 -10.05 -28.69
N ILE A 309 1.44 -10.19 -27.94
CA ILE A 309 1.49 -10.34 -26.48
C ILE A 309 1.55 -11.82 -26.09
N MET A 310 0.92 -12.67 -26.92
CA MET A 310 0.95 -14.12 -26.79
C MET A 310 1.15 -14.75 -28.17
N VAL A 311 1.92 -15.84 -28.21
CA VAL A 311 2.05 -16.70 -29.40
C VAL A 311 1.38 -18.02 -29.06
N THR A 312 0.40 -18.40 -29.89
CA THR A 312 -0.23 -19.71 -29.79
C THR A 312 0.40 -20.60 -30.84
N GLU A 313 0.97 -21.72 -30.41
CA GLU A 313 1.46 -22.76 -31.30
C GLU A 313 0.45 -23.89 -31.36
N ALA A 314 -0.03 -24.21 -32.56
CA ALA A 314 -0.92 -25.34 -32.81
C ALA A 314 -0.46 -26.07 -34.07
N PHE A 315 -0.26 -27.39 -33.97
CA PHE A 315 0.20 -28.24 -35.10
C PHE A 315 1.44 -27.72 -35.86
N GLY A 316 2.34 -27.01 -35.16
CA GLY A 316 3.57 -26.44 -35.72
C GLY A 316 3.41 -25.05 -36.36
N ASP A 317 2.18 -24.53 -36.48
CA ASP A 317 1.95 -23.15 -36.91
C ASP A 317 2.00 -22.20 -35.70
N ARG A 318 2.64 -21.04 -35.88
CA ARG A 318 2.88 -20.04 -34.83
C ARG A 318 2.04 -18.80 -35.11
N MET A 319 0.92 -18.66 -34.40
CA MET A 319 0.04 -17.51 -34.53
C MET A 319 0.28 -16.51 -33.38
N GLY A 320 0.85 -15.36 -33.71
CA GLY A 320 1.00 -14.25 -32.78
C GLY A 320 -0.30 -13.44 -32.67
N SER A 321 -0.82 -13.27 -31.46
CA SER A 321 -1.99 -12.42 -31.20
C SER A 321 -1.57 -11.18 -30.40
N THR A 322 -1.97 -10.01 -30.88
CA THR A 322 -1.89 -8.74 -30.12
C THR A 322 -3.05 -8.63 -29.15
N ILE A 323 -2.98 -7.69 -28.21
CA ILE A 323 -4.08 -7.39 -27.27
C ILE A 323 -5.38 -7.09 -28.06
N MET A 324 -5.29 -6.20 -29.04
CA MET A 324 -6.43 -5.80 -29.87
C MET A 324 -6.97 -6.96 -30.73
N SER A 325 -6.09 -7.78 -31.30
CA SER A 325 -6.51 -8.97 -32.04
C SER A 325 -7.27 -9.95 -31.14
N GLY A 326 -6.82 -10.14 -29.90
CA GLY A 326 -7.52 -10.95 -28.90
C GLY A 326 -8.90 -10.41 -28.55
N VAL A 327 -9.05 -9.08 -28.39
CA VAL A 327 -10.34 -8.43 -28.15
C VAL A 327 -11.29 -8.63 -29.34
N ILE A 328 -10.82 -8.39 -30.57
CA ILE A 328 -11.63 -8.54 -31.79
C ILE A 328 -12.08 -9.99 -31.98
N LEU A 329 -11.19 -10.97 -31.74
CA LEU A 329 -11.52 -12.39 -31.82
C LEU A 329 -12.62 -12.77 -30.83
N LEU A 330 -12.49 -12.39 -29.57
CA LEU A 330 -13.49 -12.67 -28.52
C LEU A 330 -14.83 -11.98 -28.79
N TRP A 331 -14.79 -10.78 -29.35
CA TRP A 331 -15.97 -10.04 -29.77
C TRP A 331 -16.71 -10.77 -30.91
N GLY A 332 -15.96 -11.30 -31.89
CA GLY A 332 -16.51 -12.10 -32.99
C GLY A 332 -17.12 -13.43 -32.55
N MET A 333 -16.59 -14.04 -31.49
CA MET A 333 -17.14 -15.27 -30.89
C MET A 333 -18.38 -15.03 -30.00
N GLY A 334 -18.89 -13.80 -29.92
CA GLY A 334 -20.08 -13.45 -29.12
C GLY A 334 -19.83 -13.26 -27.62
N SER A 335 -18.57 -13.38 -27.17
CA SER A 335 -18.17 -13.21 -25.76
C SER A 335 -17.91 -11.75 -25.39
N TYR A 336 -18.88 -10.86 -25.69
CA TYR A 336 -18.76 -9.40 -25.49
C TYR A 336 -18.29 -8.98 -24.10
N PRO A 337 -18.78 -9.56 -22.98
CA PRO A 337 -18.33 -9.17 -21.65
C PRO A 337 -16.84 -9.43 -21.41
N VAL A 338 -16.32 -10.56 -21.91
CA VAL A 338 -14.91 -10.95 -21.74
C VAL A 338 -14.00 -10.02 -22.57
N ALA A 339 -14.41 -9.74 -23.81
CA ALA A 339 -13.70 -8.82 -24.70
C ALA A 339 -13.61 -7.41 -24.10
N LEU A 340 -14.71 -6.90 -23.51
CA LEU A 340 -14.74 -5.58 -22.87
C LEU A 340 -13.80 -5.50 -21.66
N VAL A 341 -13.79 -6.53 -20.81
CA VAL A 341 -12.89 -6.57 -19.63
C VAL A 341 -11.42 -6.48 -20.06
N ILE A 342 -11.01 -7.25 -21.07
CA ILE A 342 -9.63 -7.22 -21.58
C ILE A 342 -9.29 -5.85 -22.19
N PHE A 343 -10.19 -5.29 -23.00
CA PHE A 343 -9.97 -3.97 -23.60
C PHE A 343 -9.80 -2.87 -22.54
N VAL A 344 -10.68 -2.84 -21.54
CA VAL A 344 -10.63 -1.85 -20.46
C VAL A 344 -9.37 -2.02 -19.63
N ALA A 345 -9.05 -3.25 -19.20
CA ALA A 345 -7.89 -3.54 -18.36
C ALA A 345 -6.56 -3.27 -19.06
N SER A 346 -6.42 -3.67 -20.33
CA SER A 346 -5.14 -3.64 -21.03
C SER A 346 -4.87 -2.34 -21.78
N VAL A 347 -5.90 -1.66 -22.28
CA VAL A 347 -5.71 -0.46 -23.11
C VAL A 347 -6.18 0.78 -22.38
N MET A 348 -7.42 0.80 -21.88
CA MET A 348 -7.98 2.01 -21.27
C MET A 348 -7.31 2.35 -19.94
N VAL A 349 -7.13 1.39 -19.04
CA VAL A 349 -6.57 1.63 -17.70
C VAL A 349 -5.16 2.22 -17.74
N PRO A 350 -4.17 1.65 -18.47
CA PRO A 350 -2.85 2.26 -18.60
C PRO A 350 -2.89 3.63 -19.28
N SER A 351 -3.71 3.80 -20.33
CA SER A 351 -3.86 5.07 -21.04
C SER A 351 -4.39 6.17 -20.12
N LEU A 352 -5.47 5.90 -19.38
CA LEU A 352 -6.06 6.83 -18.42
C LEU A 352 -5.08 7.17 -17.31
N LYS A 353 -4.32 6.19 -16.80
CA LYS A 353 -3.29 6.41 -15.77
C LYS A 353 -2.21 7.37 -16.28
N MET A 354 -1.73 7.18 -17.51
CA MET A 354 -0.71 8.05 -18.11
C MET A 354 -1.23 9.47 -18.34
N LEU A 355 -2.45 9.60 -18.88
CA LEU A 355 -3.09 10.91 -19.10
C LEU A 355 -3.35 11.64 -17.78
N ALA A 356 -3.84 10.95 -16.75
CA ALA A 356 -4.12 11.54 -15.45
C ALA A 356 -2.83 12.03 -14.76
N LEU A 357 -1.75 11.23 -14.76
CA LEU A 357 -0.45 11.67 -14.24
C LEU A 357 0.12 12.84 -15.04
N GLY A 358 0.01 12.82 -16.38
CA GLY A 358 0.44 13.92 -17.24
C GLY A 358 -0.32 15.21 -16.94
N TRP A 359 -1.64 15.12 -16.79
CA TRP A 359 -2.50 16.23 -16.42
C TRP A 359 -2.18 16.77 -15.02
N LEU A 360 -1.95 15.89 -14.03
CA LEU A 360 -1.53 16.29 -12.68
C LEU A 360 -0.17 17.00 -12.70
N CYS A 361 0.80 16.54 -13.50
CA CYS A 361 2.09 17.21 -13.67
C CYS A 361 1.95 18.58 -14.34
N TRP A 362 1.11 18.69 -15.37
CA TRP A 362 0.85 19.96 -16.05
C TRP A 362 0.17 20.96 -15.13
N GLN A 363 -0.89 20.52 -14.44
CA GLN A 363 -1.58 21.32 -13.43
C GLN A 363 -0.66 21.65 -12.25
N ALA A 364 0.26 20.77 -11.85
CA ALA A 364 1.27 21.03 -10.82
C ALA A 364 2.23 22.18 -11.20
N ASN A 365 2.54 22.31 -12.48
CA ASN A 365 3.45 23.32 -13.02
C ASN A 365 2.75 24.64 -13.41
N GLY A 366 1.44 24.59 -13.69
CA GLY A 366 0.64 25.75 -14.12
C GLY A 366 0.43 26.81 -13.03
N LYS A 367 0.45 28.09 -13.42
CA LYS A 367 0.25 29.25 -12.51
C LYS A 367 -1.23 29.57 -12.19
N THR A 368 -2.18 28.85 -12.79
CA THR A 368 -3.61 29.22 -12.76
C THR A 368 -4.30 28.73 -11.49
N LYS A 369 -5.02 29.64 -10.84
CA LYS A 369 -5.46 29.65 -9.44
C LYS A 369 -6.92 29.23 -9.28
N LYS A 370 -7.23 28.05 -8.73
CA LYS A 370 -8.50 27.81 -8.02
C LYS A 370 -8.32 26.78 -6.91
N THR A 371 -8.81 27.12 -5.73
CA THR A 371 -8.72 26.33 -4.49
C THR A 371 -9.57 25.05 -4.53
N GLU A 372 -10.68 25.06 -5.27
CA GLU A 372 -11.56 23.89 -5.46
C GLU A 372 -10.92 22.77 -6.28
N ASP A 373 -9.91 23.07 -7.09
CA ASP A 373 -9.29 22.07 -7.95
C ASP A 373 -8.31 21.17 -7.19
N SER A 374 -7.71 21.63 -6.08
CA SER A 374 -6.74 20.82 -5.30
C SER A 374 -7.35 19.55 -4.70
N GLU A 375 -8.59 19.62 -4.20
CA GLU A 375 -9.31 18.45 -3.69
C GLU A 375 -9.59 17.44 -4.81
N ARG A 376 -10.09 17.91 -5.95
CA ARG A 376 -10.34 17.07 -7.14
C ARG A 376 -9.05 16.43 -7.64
N MET A 377 -7.96 17.19 -7.71
CA MET A 377 -6.63 16.70 -8.11
C MET A 377 -6.11 15.63 -7.14
N HIS A 378 -6.32 15.80 -5.83
CA HIS A 378 -5.96 14.79 -4.84
C HIS A 378 -6.77 13.50 -5.02
N VAL A 379 -8.09 13.60 -5.27
CA VAL A 379 -8.94 12.44 -5.55
C VAL A 379 -8.50 11.71 -6.83
N ILE A 380 -8.18 12.46 -7.89
CA ILE A 380 -7.63 11.88 -9.13
C ILE A 380 -6.31 11.17 -8.85
N TYR A 381 -5.41 11.77 -8.07
CA TYR A 381 -4.16 11.14 -7.68
C TYR A 381 -4.37 9.84 -6.89
N GLU A 382 -5.28 9.83 -5.91
CA GLU A 382 -5.61 8.64 -5.12
C GLU A 382 -6.21 7.53 -6.00
N MET A 383 -7.06 7.89 -6.97
CA MET A 383 -7.59 6.95 -7.96
C MET A 383 -6.49 6.37 -8.84
N VAL A 384 -5.55 7.20 -9.31
CA VAL A 384 -4.39 6.78 -10.10
C VAL A 384 -3.46 5.86 -9.33
N GLU A 385 -3.20 6.17 -8.05
CA GLU A 385 -2.38 5.34 -7.16
C GLU A 385 -3.05 3.98 -6.91
N PHE A 386 -4.36 4.00 -6.63
CA PHE A 386 -5.16 2.79 -6.44
C PHE A 386 -5.15 1.92 -7.69
N VAL A 387 -5.55 2.45 -8.85
CA VAL A 387 -5.59 1.72 -10.13
C VAL A 387 -4.18 1.25 -10.53
N GLY A 388 -3.14 1.97 -10.12
CA GLY A 388 -1.77 1.72 -10.51
C GLY A 388 -1.28 0.29 -10.24
N ARG A 389 -1.63 -0.28 -9.08
CA ARG A 389 -1.28 -1.67 -8.70
C ARG A 389 -2.12 -2.71 -9.47
N TRP A 390 -3.39 -2.42 -9.76
CA TRP A 390 -4.27 -3.32 -10.52
C TRP A 390 -3.86 -3.46 -11.98
N SER A 391 -3.13 -2.50 -12.54
CA SER A 391 -2.62 -2.59 -13.91
C SER A 391 -1.67 -3.77 -14.15
N MET A 392 -1.14 -4.45 -13.12
CA MET A 392 -0.34 -5.67 -13.26
C MET A 392 -1.17 -6.95 -13.48
N ILE A 393 -2.50 -6.90 -13.38
CA ILE A 393 -3.37 -8.06 -13.58
C ILE A 393 -3.07 -8.75 -14.91
N ASP A 394 -2.90 -8.00 -15.99
CA ASP A 394 -2.74 -8.58 -17.33
C ASP A 394 -1.44 -9.37 -17.49
N VAL A 395 -0.35 -8.89 -16.89
CA VAL A 395 0.94 -9.60 -16.89
C VAL A 395 0.79 -10.95 -16.19
N PHE A 396 0.05 -10.98 -15.09
CA PHE A 396 -0.24 -12.22 -14.36
C PHE A 396 -1.22 -13.12 -15.12
N VAL A 397 -2.23 -12.56 -15.79
CA VAL A 397 -3.14 -13.34 -16.66
C VAL A 397 -2.35 -14.08 -17.73
N ILE A 398 -1.42 -13.40 -18.43
CA ILE A 398 -0.59 -14.03 -19.45
C ILE A 398 0.30 -15.11 -18.85
N ALA A 399 0.90 -14.87 -17.68
CA ALA A 399 1.71 -15.86 -16.98
C ALA A 399 0.90 -17.13 -16.67
N VAL A 400 -0.30 -16.99 -16.10
CA VAL A 400 -1.19 -18.12 -15.77
C VAL A 400 -1.64 -18.86 -17.02
N LEU A 401 -2.13 -18.15 -18.04
CA LEU A 401 -2.55 -18.75 -19.31
C LEU A 401 -1.42 -19.56 -19.96
N SER A 402 -0.20 -19.02 -19.95
CA SER A 402 0.97 -19.69 -20.55
C SER A 402 1.42 -20.94 -19.79
N ALA A 403 1.13 -20.98 -18.49
CA ALA A 403 1.35 -22.17 -17.70
C ALA A 403 0.25 -23.20 -17.95
N MET A 404 -1.02 -22.78 -17.89
CA MET A 404 -2.20 -23.66 -17.95
C MET A 404 -2.45 -24.29 -19.31
N VAL A 405 -2.35 -23.53 -20.40
CA VAL A 405 -2.64 -24.04 -21.74
C VAL A 405 -1.40 -24.68 -22.33
N ARG A 406 -1.03 -25.83 -21.76
CA ARG A 406 0.02 -26.70 -22.28
C ARG A 406 -0.55 -28.10 -22.46
N ILE A 407 -1.15 -28.34 -23.61
CA ILE A 407 -1.74 -29.63 -23.96
C ILE A 407 -0.72 -30.40 -24.81
N GLY A 408 0.38 -30.83 -24.18
CA GLY A 408 1.44 -31.57 -24.86
C GLY A 408 1.92 -30.88 -26.15
N ARG A 409 2.00 -31.64 -27.27
CA ARG A 409 2.37 -31.14 -28.61
C ARG A 409 1.20 -30.57 -29.43
N LEU A 410 -0.02 -30.53 -28.90
CA LEU A 410 -1.22 -30.17 -29.67
C LEU A 410 -1.43 -28.65 -29.71
N MET A 411 -1.43 -28.01 -28.54
CA MET A 411 -1.60 -26.56 -28.41
C MET A 411 -0.87 -26.03 -27.17
N SER A 412 -0.06 -24.98 -27.37
CA SER A 412 0.65 -24.30 -26.30
C SER A 412 0.61 -22.78 -26.48
N ILE A 413 0.42 -22.06 -25.38
CA ILE A 413 0.41 -20.60 -25.38
C ILE A 413 1.67 -20.08 -24.68
N TYR A 414 2.41 -19.22 -25.36
CA TYR A 414 3.61 -18.59 -24.81
C TYR A 414 3.42 -17.08 -24.65
N PRO A 415 4.03 -16.46 -23.62
CA PRO A 415 4.17 -15.01 -23.60
C PRO A 415 4.98 -14.57 -24.82
N ALA A 416 4.87 -13.33 -25.25
CA ALA A 416 5.71 -12.78 -26.30
C ALA A 416 6.32 -11.43 -25.90
N VAL A 417 7.12 -10.82 -26.77
CA VAL A 417 7.87 -9.59 -26.47
C VAL A 417 6.92 -8.45 -26.05
N GLY A 418 5.70 -8.39 -26.59
CA GLY A 418 4.68 -7.43 -26.18
C GLY A 418 4.36 -7.49 -24.69
N ALA A 419 4.35 -8.68 -24.08
CA ALA A 419 4.07 -8.86 -22.65
C ALA A 419 5.18 -8.27 -21.76
N VAL A 420 6.45 -8.40 -22.19
CA VAL A 420 7.60 -7.84 -21.48
C VAL A 420 7.59 -6.31 -21.55
N LEU A 421 7.33 -5.75 -22.73
CA LEU A 421 7.22 -4.29 -22.88
C LEU A 421 6.02 -3.75 -22.09
N PHE A 422 4.89 -4.43 -22.13
CA PHE A 422 3.71 -4.05 -21.37
C PHE A 422 4.00 -4.06 -19.85
N ALA A 423 4.65 -5.11 -19.35
CA ALA A 423 5.08 -5.16 -17.95
C ALA A 423 6.01 -3.99 -17.58
N ALA A 424 6.95 -3.62 -18.47
CA ALA A 424 7.82 -2.46 -18.27
C ALA A 424 7.02 -1.14 -18.19
N VAL A 425 6.02 -0.94 -19.05
CA VAL A 425 5.12 0.23 -19.00
C VAL A 425 4.40 0.31 -17.66
N VAL A 426 3.84 -0.80 -17.18
CA VAL A 426 3.12 -0.84 -15.90
C VAL A 426 4.05 -0.50 -14.73
N ILE A 427 5.25 -1.07 -14.71
CA ILE A 427 6.26 -0.80 -13.67
C ILE A 427 6.72 0.66 -13.71
N LEU A 428 7.05 1.20 -14.89
CA LEU A 428 7.49 2.59 -15.05
C LEU A 428 6.41 3.59 -14.64
N THR A 429 5.14 3.33 -15.00
CA THR A 429 4.02 4.20 -14.57
C THR A 429 3.76 4.11 -13.06
N MET A 430 4.05 2.97 -12.42
CA MET A 430 4.00 2.85 -10.96
C MET A 430 5.11 3.66 -10.29
N PHE A 431 6.34 3.59 -10.82
CA PHE A 431 7.44 4.45 -10.38
C PHE A 431 7.14 5.93 -10.60
N ALA A 432 6.55 6.30 -11.74
CA ALA A 432 6.14 7.68 -12.00
C ALA A 432 5.18 8.21 -10.92
N ALA A 433 4.14 7.44 -10.59
CA ALA A 433 3.20 7.80 -9.52
C ALA A 433 3.88 7.90 -8.13
N MET A 434 4.83 7.01 -7.83
CA MET A 434 5.61 7.08 -6.59
C MET A 434 6.59 8.26 -6.54
N MET A 435 7.10 8.73 -7.68
CA MET A 435 8.00 9.87 -7.75
C MET A 435 7.26 11.22 -7.68
N PHE A 436 5.98 11.25 -8.07
CA PHE A 436 5.11 12.40 -7.89
C PHE A 436 4.97 12.75 -6.39
N ASP A 437 5.02 14.03 -6.05
CA ASP A 437 4.81 14.53 -4.68
C ASP A 437 3.42 15.18 -4.61
N PRO A 438 2.40 14.50 -4.03
CA PRO A 438 1.03 14.99 -4.00
C PRO A 438 0.89 16.32 -3.23
N ARG A 439 1.84 16.63 -2.35
CA ARG A 439 1.87 17.90 -1.59
C ARG A 439 2.02 19.12 -2.49
N LEU A 440 2.62 18.97 -3.67
CA LEU A 440 2.73 20.05 -4.67
C LEU A 440 1.37 20.53 -5.20
N LEU A 441 0.33 19.69 -5.10
CA LEU A 441 -1.05 20.06 -5.44
C LEU A 441 -1.65 21.07 -4.44
N TRP A 442 -1.07 21.15 -3.23
CA TRP A 442 -1.60 21.85 -2.07
C TRP A 442 -0.75 23.05 -1.63
N ASP A 443 0.55 23.05 -1.92
CA ASP A 443 1.48 24.17 -1.61
C ASP A 443 0.98 25.52 -2.13
N ARG A 444 0.25 25.50 -3.25
CA ARG A 444 -0.29 26.70 -3.91
C ARG A 444 -1.48 27.34 -3.20
N ARG A 445 -2.05 26.67 -2.18
CA ARG A 445 -3.15 27.21 -1.35
C ARG A 445 -2.63 28.16 -0.26
N ASP A 446 -1.43 27.92 0.26
CA ASP A 446 -0.92 28.65 1.42
C ASP A 446 -0.34 30.02 1.03
N ASP A 447 0.15 30.19 -0.21
CA ASP A 447 0.56 31.49 -0.76
C ASP A 447 -0.60 32.51 -0.84
N VAL A 448 -1.86 32.05 -0.90
CA VAL A 448 -3.04 32.91 -0.95
C VAL A 448 -3.42 33.41 0.45
N LEU A 449 -3.35 32.54 1.46
CA LEU A 449 -3.58 32.91 2.87
C LEU A 449 -2.54 33.91 3.39
N HIS A 450 -1.30 33.85 2.90
CA HIS A 450 -0.27 34.84 3.24
C HIS A 450 -0.40 36.17 2.47
N LYS A 451 -1.28 36.25 1.46
CA LYS A 451 -1.50 37.48 0.68
C LYS A 451 -2.65 38.35 1.19
N GLU A 452 -3.42 37.87 2.17
CA GLU A 452 -4.38 38.68 2.94
C GLU A 452 -3.84 39.02 4.34
N PRO A 453 -2.86 39.93 4.47
CA PRO A 453 -2.76 40.77 5.64
C PRO A 453 -3.21 42.20 5.29
N ALA A 454 -4.16 42.72 6.08
CA ALA A 454 -4.52 44.13 6.24
C ALA A 454 -5.16 44.86 5.03
N VAL A 455 -6.46 44.66 4.82
CA VAL A 455 -7.35 45.77 4.44
C VAL A 455 -8.48 45.82 5.45
N GLY A 456 -8.29 46.63 6.47
CA GLY A 456 -9.25 46.83 7.54
C GLY A 456 -8.64 47.68 8.64
N GLU A 457 -8.40 48.95 8.33
CA GLU A 457 -8.42 50.11 9.24
C GLU A 457 -7.90 51.35 8.48
N ARG A 458 -8.83 52.12 7.89
CA ARG A 458 -8.77 53.58 7.78
C ARG A 458 -10.18 54.14 7.81
#